data_AF-A0A2L2WVM5-F1
#
_entry.id   AF-A0A2L2WVM5-F1
#
_cell.length_a   1.000
_cell.length_b   1.000
_cell.length_c   1.000
_cell.angle_alpha   90.00
_cell.angle_beta   90.00
_cell.angle_gamma   90.00
#
_symmetry.space_group_name_H-M   'P 1'
#
loop_
_entity.id
_entity.type
_entity.pdbx_description
1 polymer ?
#
loop_
_entity_poly.entity_id
_entity_poly.type
_entity_poly.pdbx_seq_one_letter_code
_entity_poly.pdbx_strand_id
1 'polypeptide(L)'
;MNQFTNEQWQDIFTKFCHDCFMYWRHEGDSIAVAFDKAREETLKLRHYPFAPKGPEVNYDSLSKWGEMYNQTVVEILHSYEQDDALGDLRICEHCGFPVFDGYYIAGSFFCCECCAIDGSYDGDKEQFEQDLEEGDDPQNPMWDEVYWSQWHYPIND
;
A
#
# COMPACT_ATOMS: atom_id res chain seq x y z
N MET A 1 16.16 23.00 8.41
CA MET A 1 15.56 21.66 8.28
C MET A 1 14.62 21.74 7.11
N ASN A 2 14.85 20.99 6.04
CA ASN A 2 13.88 20.93 4.95
C ASN A 2 12.63 20.24 5.50
N GLN A 3 11.52 20.96 5.47
CA GLN A 3 10.23 20.46 5.89
C GLN A 3 9.72 19.52 4.80
N PHE A 4 9.27 18.33 5.16
CA PHE A 4 8.68 17.39 4.21
C PHE A 4 7.44 18.02 3.55
N THR A 5 7.24 17.76 2.25
CA THR A 5 6.02 18.13 1.53
C THR A 5 4.83 17.30 2.03
N ASN A 6 3.61 17.70 1.67
CA ASN A 6 2.41 16.92 2.01
C ASN A 6 2.45 15.52 1.40
N GLU A 7 2.90 15.39 0.14
CA GLU A 7 3.08 14.09 -0.54
C GLU A 7 4.09 13.22 0.19
N GLN A 8 5.26 13.77 0.55
CA GLN A 8 6.25 13.04 1.34
C GLN A 8 5.69 12.58 2.69
N TRP A 9 4.82 13.36 3.32
CA TRP A 9 4.13 12.91 4.53
C TRP A 9 3.15 11.76 4.28
N GLN A 10 2.41 11.76 3.16
CA GLN A 10 1.57 10.62 2.78
C GLN A 10 2.41 9.35 2.65
N ASP A 11 3.52 9.42 1.91
CA ASP A 11 4.43 8.29 1.71
C ASP A 11 5.00 7.78 3.05
N ILE A 12 5.37 8.69 3.95
CA ILE A 12 5.88 8.35 5.30
C ILE A 12 4.81 7.62 6.10
N PHE A 13 3.55 8.08 6.08
CA PHE A 13 2.47 7.45 6.83
C PHE A 13 2.09 6.09 6.23
N THR A 14 1.97 5.98 4.92
CA THR A 14 1.71 4.71 4.24
C THR A 14 2.82 3.70 4.50
N LYS A 15 4.09 4.12 4.42
CA LYS A 15 5.23 3.25 4.75
C LYS A 15 5.19 2.78 6.21
N PHE A 16 4.92 3.68 7.15
CA PHE A 16 4.84 3.31 8.56
C PHE A 16 3.67 2.34 8.81
N CYS A 17 2.51 2.60 8.22
CA CYS A 17 1.35 1.71 8.27
C CYS A 17 1.70 0.32 7.71
N HIS A 18 2.36 0.26 6.56
CA HIS A 18 2.80 -1.00 5.97
C HIS A 18 3.77 -1.77 6.89
N ASP A 19 4.77 -1.09 7.48
CA ASP A 19 5.71 -1.74 8.41
C ASP A 19 5.00 -2.28 9.67
N CYS A 20 4.06 -1.52 10.24
CA CYS A 20 3.21 -1.99 11.35
C CYS A 20 2.30 -3.16 10.94
N PHE A 21 1.72 -3.11 9.74
CA PHE A 21 0.90 -4.18 9.20
C PHE A 21 1.68 -5.48 9.09
N MET A 22 2.90 -5.43 8.54
CA MET A 22 3.76 -6.61 8.41
C MET A 22 4.12 -7.20 9.77
N TYR A 23 4.33 -6.35 10.78
CA TYR A 23 4.52 -6.81 12.15
C TYR A 23 3.30 -7.59 12.66
N TRP A 24 2.08 -7.05 12.54
CA TRP A 24 0.87 -7.72 13.00
C TRP A 24 0.53 -9.00 12.22
N ARG A 25 0.81 -9.02 10.92
CA ARG A 25 0.72 -10.23 10.10
C ARG A 25 1.68 -11.32 10.60
N HIS A 26 2.89 -10.95 10.99
CA HIS A 26 3.86 -11.88 11.57
C HIS A 26 3.41 -12.44 12.94
N GLU A 27 2.73 -11.63 13.75
CA GLU A 27 2.11 -12.06 15.02
C GLU A 27 0.88 -12.97 14.83
N GLY A 28 0.41 -13.15 13.58
CA GLY A 28 -0.66 -14.08 13.22
C GLY A 28 -2.04 -13.45 13.09
N ASP A 29 -2.16 -12.12 13.08
CA ASP A 29 -3.43 -11.45 12.82
C ASP A 29 -3.88 -11.63 11.36
N SER A 30 -5.20 -11.62 11.12
CA SER A 30 -5.77 -11.57 9.75
C SER A 30 -5.40 -10.27 9.03
N ILE A 31 -5.63 -10.18 7.72
CA ILE A 31 -5.36 -8.96 6.95
C ILE A 31 -6.17 -7.79 7.51
N ALA A 32 -7.47 -7.97 7.74
CA ALA A 32 -8.33 -6.90 8.24
C ALA A 32 -7.91 -6.44 9.64
N VAL A 33 -7.61 -7.38 10.55
CA VAL A 33 -7.16 -7.06 11.91
C VAL A 33 -5.79 -6.38 11.92
N ALA A 34 -4.84 -6.90 11.15
CA ALA A 34 -3.49 -6.31 11.05
C ALA A 34 -3.55 -4.90 10.47
N PHE A 35 -4.37 -4.69 9.45
CA PHE A 35 -4.52 -3.39 8.80
C PHE A 35 -5.18 -2.38 9.74
N ASP A 36 -6.23 -2.76 10.48
CA ASP A 36 -6.88 -1.87 11.44
C ASP A 36 -5.91 -1.39 12.53
N LYS A 37 -5.15 -2.32 13.14
CA LYS A 37 -4.14 -1.99 14.15
C LYS A 37 -3.06 -1.05 13.59
N ALA A 38 -2.52 -1.36 12.41
CA ALA A 38 -1.50 -0.56 11.76
C ALA A 38 -1.99 0.86 11.44
N ARG A 39 -3.23 0.98 10.95
CA ARG A 39 -3.88 2.26 10.71
C ARG A 39 -4.05 3.04 12.01
N GLU A 40 -4.56 2.43 13.07
CA GLU A 40 -4.71 3.10 14.37
C GLU A 40 -3.37 3.61 14.92
N GLU A 41 -2.30 2.82 14.81
CA GLU A 41 -0.96 3.23 15.23
C GLU A 41 -0.44 4.41 14.42
N THR A 42 -0.67 4.39 13.10
CA THR A 42 -0.30 5.49 12.20
C THR A 42 -1.00 6.79 12.59
N LEU A 43 -2.31 6.74 12.88
CA LEU A 43 -3.10 7.89 13.34
C LEU A 43 -2.67 8.43 14.71
N LYS A 44 -1.95 7.63 15.51
CA LYS A 44 -1.42 8.02 16.83
C LYS A 44 -0.04 8.67 16.75
N LEU A 45 0.59 8.73 15.57
CA LEU A 45 1.91 9.35 15.40
C LEU A 45 1.89 10.82 15.79
N ARG A 46 2.93 11.22 16.53
CA ARG A 46 3.17 12.63 16.92
C ARG A 46 4.44 13.21 16.32
N HIS A 47 5.37 12.34 15.94
CA HIS A 47 6.66 12.69 15.36
C HIS A 47 6.98 11.74 14.21
N TYR A 48 7.92 12.13 13.36
CA TYR A 48 8.47 11.31 12.29
C TYR A 48 8.91 9.93 12.84
N PRO A 49 8.37 8.82 12.32
CA PRO A 49 8.49 7.51 12.98
C PRO A 49 9.84 6.84 12.79
N PHE A 50 10.61 7.22 11.76
CA PHE A 50 11.87 6.54 11.40
C PHE A 50 13.13 7.20 11.99
N ALA A 51 12.98 8.16 12.91
CA ALA A 51 14.12 8.75 13.61
C ALA A 51 13.77 9.08 15.07
N PRO A 52 14.65 8.74 16.04
CA PRO A 52 14.52 9.22 17.40
C PRO A 52 14.50 10.75 17.44
N LYS A 53 13.47 11.34 18.07
CA LYS A 53 13.25 12.80 18.13
C LYS A 53 13.15 13.47 16.75
N GLY A 54 12.54 12.78 15.79
CA GLY A 54 12.20 13.37 14.50
C GLY A 54 11.25 14.58 14.63
N PRO A 55 11.06 15.35 13.54
CA PRO A 55 10.15 16.49 13.54
C PRO A 55 8.72 16.06 13.88
N GLU A 56 7.91 16.99 14.41
CA GLU A 56 6.47 16.76 14.59
C GLU A 56 5.81 16.39 13.24
N VAL A 57 4.78 15.56 13.31
CA VAL A 57 4.01 15.20 12.11
C VAL A 57 3.23 16.39 11.56
N ASN A 58 2.99 16.37 10.25
CA ASN A 58 2.03 17.26 9.63
C ASN A 58 0.61 16.71 9.85
N TYR A 59 -0.12 17.28 10.82
CA TYR A 59 -1.46 16.81 11.20
C TYR A 59 -2.50 16.96 10.09
N ASP A 60 -2.40 17.97 9.23
CA ASP A 60 -3.32 18.13 8.09
C ASP A 60 -3.12 16.98 7.09
N SER A 61 -1.86 16.59 6.86
CA SER A 61 -1.53 15.44 6.01
C SER A 61 -1.97 14.13 6.66
N LEU A 62 -1.78 13.97 7.97
CA LEU A 62 -2.22 12.77 8.69
C LEU A 62 -3.75 12.63 8.69
N SER A 63 -4.48 13.73 8.83
CA SER A 63 -5.95 13.74 8.75
C SER A 63 -6.42 13.27 7.37
N LYS A 64 -5.83 13.79 6.29
CA LYS A 64 -6.16 13.37 4.92
C LYS A 64 -5.81 11.90 4.66
N TRP A 65 -4.68 11.46 5.19
CA TRP A 65 -4.30 10.04 5.13
C TRP A 65 -5.37 9.18 5.82
N GLY A 66 -5.85 9.59 7.00
CA GLY A 66 -6.93 8.90 7.72
C GLY A 66 -8.29 8.90 7.02
N GLU A 67 -8.57 9.91 6.19
CA GLU A 67 -9.77 9.95 5.35
C GLU A 67 -9.70 8.94 4.19
N MET A 68 -8.52 8.77 3.60
CA MET A 68 -8.26 7.77 2.56
C MET A 68 -8.36 6.35 3.12
N TYR A 69 -7.63 6.10 4.21
CA TYR A 69 -7.61 4.82 4.91
C TYR A 69 -8.65 4.78 6.05
N ASN A 70 -9.89 5.18 5.78
CA ASN A 70 -10.91 5.36 6.81
C ASN A 70 -11.47 4.04 7.39
N GLN A 71 -12.42 4.15 8.34
CA GLN A 71 -13.03 2.98 8.98
C GLN A 71 -13.80 2.09 8.00
N THR A 72 -14.42 2.68 6.97
CA THR A 72 -15.16 1.92 5.97
C THR A 72 -14.25 0.92 5.24
N VAL A 73 -12.99 1.28 4.99
CA VAL A 73 -12.00 0.35 4.42
C VAL A 73 -11.81 -0.87 5.33
N VAL A 74 -11.65 -0.66 6.63
CA VAL A 74 -11.50 -1.74 7.62
C VAL A 74 -12.75 -2.63 7.65
N GLU A 75 -13.93 -2.02 7.62
CA GLU A 75 -15.22 -2.74 7.58
C GLU A 75 -15.37 -3.58 6.30
N ILE A 76 -14.96 -3.04 5.14
CA ILE A 76 -14.92 -3.78 3.87
C ILE A 76 -13.99 -4.99 3.98
N LEU A 77 -12.75 -4.79 4.45
CA LEU A 77 -11.80 -5.89 4.62
C LEU A 77 -12.36 -6.99 5.52
N HIS A 78 -12.97 -6.62 6.65
CA HIS A 78 -13.59 -7.59 7.54
C HIS A 78 -14.75 -8.35 6.89
N SER A 79 -15.61 -7.67 6.14
CA SER A 79 -16.73 -8.31 5.46
C SER A 79 -16.22 -9.34 4.45
N TYR A 80 -15.27 -8.96 3.61
CA TYR A 80 -14.73 -9.84 2.57
C TYR A 80 -13.88 -10.97 3.15
N GLU A 81 -13.18 -10.77 4.27
CA GLU A 81 -12.52 -11.86 5.01
C GLU A 81 -13.52 -12.89 5.55
N GLN A 82 -14.64 -12.44 6.12
CA GLN A 82 -15.66 -13.33 6.67
C GLN A 82 -16.35 -14.17 5.59
N ASP A 83 -16.50 -13.60 4.40
CA ASP A 83 -17.12 -14.24 3.23
C ASP A 83 -16.12 -15.06 2.38
N ASP A 84 -14.85 -15.15 2.78
CA ASP A 84 -13.75 -15.79 2.00
C ASP A 84 -13.63 -15.20 0.57
N ALA A 85 -13.88 -13.91 0.46
CA ALA A 85 -14.00 -13.17 -0.80
C ALA A 85 -12.87 -12.15 -1.02
N LEU A 86 -11.78 -12.20 -0.23
CA LEU A 86 -10.69 -11.23 -0.33
C LEU A 86 -10.09 -11.07 -1.74
N GLY A 87 -10.17 -12.10 -2.60
CA GLY A 87 -9.72 -12.03 -3.99
C GLY A 87 -10.49 -11.03 -4.87
N ASP A 88 -11.67 -10.59 -4.43
CA ASP A 88 -12.45 -9.56 -5.09
C ASP A 88 -11.98 -8.14 -4.72
N LEU A 89 -10.98 -8.02 -3.83
CA LEU A 89 -10.34 -6.77 -3.45
C LEU A 89 -8.93 -6.66 -4.08
N ARG A 90 -8.47 -5.43 -4.27
CA ARG A 90 -7.07 -5.08 -4.58
C ARG A 90 -6.24 -5.29 -3.33
N ILE A 91 -5.82 -6.52 -3.11
CA ILE A 91 -4.90 -6.92 -2.06
C ILE A 91 -3.54 -7.18 -2.69
N CYS A 92 -2.47 -6.75 -2.03
CA CYS A 92 -1.13 -7.04 -2.50
C CYS A 92 -0.89 -8.55 -2.49
N GLU A 93 -0.58 -9.12 -3.65
CA GLU A 93 -0.34 -10.57 -3.81
C GLU A 93 0.85 -11.04 -2.97
N HIS A 94 1.84 -10.18 -2.75
CA HIS A 94 3.04 -10.51 -1.99
C HIS A 94 2.82 -10.44 -0.47
N CYS A 95 2.25 -9.34 0.04
CA CYS A 95 2.24 -9.06 1.49
C CYS A 95 0.84 -9.06 2.13
N GLY A 96 -0.23 -8.98 1.32
CA GLY A 96 -1.61 -8.88 1.80
C GLY A 96 -2.08 -7.48 2.17
N PHE A 97 -1.28 -6.44 1.96
CA PHE A 97 -1.68 -5.05 2.25
C PHE A 97 -2.73 -4.56 1.25
N PRO A 98 -3.78 -3.83 1.69
CA PRO A 98 -4.78 -3.28 0.77
C PRO A 98 -4.18 -2.18 -0.10
N VAL A 99 -4.39 -2.28 -1.42
CA VAL A 99 -3.73 -1.43 -2.42
C VAL A 99 -4.63 -0.25 -2.80
N PHE A 100 -4.16 0.96 -2.47
CA PHE A 100 -4.77 2.24 -2.87
C PHE A 100 -3.91 2.96 -3.91
N ASP A 101 -2.62 2.73 -3.87
CA ASP A 101 -1.68 3.05 -4.93
C ASP A 101 -0.65 1.93 -5.02
N GLY A 102 -0.07 1.75 -6.20
CA GLY A 102 0.84 0.65 -6.43
C GLY A 102 0.82 0.15 -7.86
N TYR A 103 1.27 -1.08 -8.04
CA TYR A 103 1.51 -1.68 -9.34
C TYR A 103 0.46 -2.73 -9.65
N TYR A 104 -0.04 -2.69 -10.88
CA TYR A 104 -0.73 -3.80 -11.50
C TYR A 104 0.26 -4.54 -12.41
N ILE A 105 0.35 -5.85 -12.26
CA ILE A 105 1.25 -6.71 -13.05
C ILE A 105 0.48 -7.99 -13.41
N ALA A 106 0.15 -8.15 -14.69
CA ALA A 106 -0.43 -9.36 -15.28
C ALA A 106 -1.60 -9.96 -14.45
N GLY A 107 -2.53 -9.13 -14.02
CA GLY A 107 -3.71 -9.54 -13.24
C GLY A 107 -3.55 -9.50 -11.72
N SER A 108 -2.38 -9.13 -11.20
CA SER A 108 -2.08 -9.06 -9.77
C SER A 108 -1.75 -7.65 -9.31
N PHE A 109 -2.01 -7.34 -8.05
CA PHE A 109 -1.74 -6.02 -7.45
C PHE A 109 -0.59 -6.07 -6.45
N PHE A 110 0.20 -5.00 -6.39
CA PHE A 110 1.34 -4.87 -5.47
C PHE A 110 1.39 -3.46 -4.86
N CYS A 111 1.46 -3.37 -3.53
CA CYS A 111 1.39 -2.08 -2.83
C CYS A 111 2.67 -1.23 -2.93
N CYS A 112 3.80 -1.80 -3.38
CA CYS A 112 5.06 -1.08 -3.53
C CYS A 112 6.02 -1.80 -4.47
N GLU A 113 7.06 -1.10 -4.91
CA GLU A 113 8.10 -1.61 -5.83
C GLU A 113 8.75 -2.88 -5.27
N CYS A 114 9.09 -2.90 -3.97
CA CYS A 114 9.68 -4.10 -3.35
C CYS A 114 8.74 -5.31 -3.45
N CYS A 115 7.44 -5.13 -3.18
CA CYS A 115 6.48 -6.23 -3.29
C CYS A 115 6.30 -6.70 -4.74
N ALA A 116 6.32 -5.78 -5.71
CA ALA A 116 6.25 -6.11 -7.12
C ALA A 116 7.49 -6.92 -7.57
N ILE A 117 8.69 -6.43 -7.25
CA ILE A 117 9.96 -7.07 -7.61
C ILE A 117 10.08 -8.45 -6.94
N ASP A 118 9.85 -8.54 -5.64
CA ASP A 118 9.99 -9.79 -4.89
C ASP A 118 8.84 -10.77 -5.19
N GLY A 119 7.65 -10.27 -5.53
CA GLY A 119 6.44 -11.08 -5.73
C GLY A 119 6.20 -11.55 -7.17
N SER A 120 6.59 -10.77 -8.18
CA SER A 120 6.35 -11.07 -9.60
C SER A 120 7.60 -11.25 -10.45
N TYR A 121 8.76 -10.77 -9.99
CA TYR A 121 10.00 -10.79 -10.76
C TYR A 121 11.13 -11.58 -10.09
N ASP A 122 10.84 -12.34 -9.03
CA ASP A 122 11.84 -13.13 -8.28
C ASP A 122 13.08 -12.30 -7.83
N GLY A 123 12.89 -11.00 -7.56
CA GLY A 123 13.98 -10.09 -7.21
C GLY A 123 14.66 -9.39 -8.40
N ASP A 124 14.23 -9.66 -9.64
CA ASP A 124 14.79 -9.06 -10.85
C ASP A 124 14.28 -7.63 -11.06
N LYS A 125 15.03 -6.68 -10.52
CA LYS A 125 14.74 -5.26 -10.65
C LYS A 125 14.86 -4.74 -12.08
N GLU A 126 15.84 -5.24 -12.85
CA GLU A 126 16.09 -4.73 -14.21
C GLU A 126 14.93 -5.12 -15.13
N GLN A 127 14.43 -6.36 -15.01
CA GLN A 127 13.26 -6.80 -15.77
C GLN A 127 12.00 -6.02 -15.37
N PHE A 128 11.79 -5.76 -14.07
CA PHE A 128 10.66 -4.94 -13.61
C PHE A 128 10.68 -3.53 -14.19
N GLU A 129 11.83 -2.85 -14.17
CA GLU A 129 11.96 -1.50 -14.73
C GLU A 129 11.72 -1.50 -16.25
N GLN A 130 12.22 -2.52 -16.96
CA GLN A 130 11.98 -2.68 -18.39
C GLN A 130 10.50 -2.89 -18.70
N ASP A 131 9.83 -3.82 -18.03
CA ASP A 131 8.41 -4.12 -18.30
C ASP A 131 7.50 -2.95 -17.92
N LEU A 132 7.88 -2.15 -16.91
CA LEU A 132 7.17 -0.93 -16.55
C LEU A 132 7.32 0.16 -17.63
N GLU A 133 8.51 0.33 -18.22
CA GLU A 133 8.72 1.24 -19.35
C GLU A 133 7.95 0.77 -20.59
N GLU A 134 7.96 -0.53 -20.86
CA GLU A 134 7.22 -1.14 -21.97
C GLU A 134 5.69 -1.07 -21.76
N GLY A 135 5.22 -1.13 -20.52
CA GLY A 135 3.81 -0.97 -20.16
C GLY A 135 3.22 0.42 -20.43
N ASP A 136 4.08 1.44 -20.54
CA ASP A 136 3.70 2.79 -20.94
C ASP A 136 3.65 2.99 -22.47
N ASP A 137 4.02 1.99 -23.28
CA ASP A 137 3.98 2.05 -24.75
C ASP A 137 2.75 1.32 -25.32
N PRO A 138 1.73 2.02 -25.87
CA PRO A 138 0.55 1.42 -26.49
C PRO A 138 0.80 0.47 -27.67
N GLN A 139 2.02 0.41 -28.19
CA GLN A 139 2.42 -0.51 -29.26
C GLN A 139 3.09 -1.78 -28.75
N ASN A 140 3.39 -1.85 -27.45
CA ASN A 140 4.04 -2.99 -26.81
C ASN A 140 2.99 -3.97 -26.25
N PRO A 141 3.20 -5.30 -26.35
CA PRO A 141 2.37 -6.29 -25.68
C PRO A 141 2.18 -6.11 -24.16
N MET A 142 3.11 -5.39 -23.50
CA MET A 142 3.05 -5.09 -22.07
C MET A 142 2.11 -3.93 -21.73
N TRP A 143 1.59 -3.22 -22.73
CA TRP A 143 0.65 -2.13 -22.52
C TRP A 143 -0.57 -2.59 -21.75
N ASP A 144 -0.90 -1.88 -20.67
CA ASP A 144 -2.02 -2.20 -19.75
C ASP A 144 -1.84 -3.53 -18.98
N GLU A 145 -0.72 -4.24 -19.16
CA GLU A 145 -0.37 -5.45 -18.39
C GLU A 145 0.57 -5.13 -17.22
N VAL A 146 1.37 -4.06 -17.31
CA VAL A 146 2.24 -3.56 -16.23
C VAL A 146 2.11 -2.05 -16.13
N TYR A 147 1.65 -1.55 -14.98
CA TYR A 147 1.57 -0.10 -14.75
C TYR A 147 1.51 0.24 -13.26
N TRP A 148 1.84 1.49 -12.94
CA TRP A 148 1.54 2.09 -11.63
C TRP A 148 0.25 2.92 -11.70
N SER A 149 -0.58 2.83 -10.67
CA SER A 149 -1.82 3.63 -10.60
C SER A 149 -2.22 3.97 -9.16
N GLN A 150 -3.21 4.84 -9.03
CA GLN A 150 -3.89 5.17 -7.79
C GLN A 150 -5.39 4.91 -7.93
N TRP A 151 -5.97 4.28 -6.92
CA TRP A 151 -7.37 3.89 -6.84
C TRP A 151 -8.03 4.52 -5.62
N HIS A 152 -9.32 4.82 -5.74
CA HIS A 152 -10.07 5.46 -4.66
C HIS A 152 -10.48 4.47 -3.56
N TYR A 153 -10.70 3.20 -3.92
CA TYR A 153 -11.04 2.10 -3.02
C TYR A 153 -10.30 0.82 -3.40
N PRO A 154 -10.05 -0.09 -2.44
CA PRO A 154 -9.40 -1.37 -2.72
C PRO A 154 -10.39 -2.40 -3.30
N ILE A 155 -11.52 -1.98 -3.87
CA ILE A 155 -12.48 -2.88 -4.51
C ILE A 155 -12.08 -3.04 -5.97
N ASN A 156 -12.03 -4.28 -6.49
CA ASN A 156 -11.89 -4.53 -7.93
C ASN A 156 -13.23 -4.18 -8.61
N ASP A 157 -13.27 -3.04 -9.32
CA ASP A 157 -14.40 -2.64 -10.18
C ASP A 157 -14.34 -3.35 -11.54
#